data_AF-A0A8J7JNF2-F1
#
_entry.id   AF-A0A8J7JNF2-F1
#
_cell.length_a   1.000
_cell.length_b   1.000
_cell.length_c   1.000
_cell.angle_alpha   90.00
_cell.angle_beta   90.00
_cell.angle_gamma   90.00
#
_symmetry.space_group_name_H-M   'P 1'
#
loop_
_entity.id
_entity.type
_entity.pdbx_description
1 polymer ?
#
loop_
_entity_poly.entity_id
_entity_poly.type
_entity_poly.pdbx_seq_one_letter_code
_entity_poly.pdbx_strand_id
1 'polypeptide(L)'
;MFDRLAQKREQGKAVPAPEVEPKKQQRKATGKRSDPNYVQVGAYIPIELNKRVKRRLVDTDKDFSELVAELLDQWVQSNQD
;
A
#
# COMPACT_ATOMS: atom_id res chain seq x y z
N MET A 1 41.15 -22.41 26.52
CA MET A 1 41.07 -22.44 25.04
C MET A 1 39.99 -21.47 24.51
N PHE A 2 39.73 -20.36 25.20
CA PHE A 2 38.69 -19.37 24.82
C PHE A 2 39.22 -17.93 24.65
N ASP A 3 40.46 -17.64 25.08
CA ASP A 3 41.04 -16.29 25.01
C ASP A 3 41.38 -15.80 23.59
N ARG A 4 41.49 -16.70 22.61
CA ARG A 4 41.82 -16.35 21.21
C ARG A 4 40.65 -15.66 20.48
N LEU A 5 39.42 -15.78 20.99
CA LEU A 5 38.23 -15.15 20.38
C LEU A 5 38.02 -13.69 20.83
N ALA A 6 38.59 -13.28 21.96
CA ALA A 6 38.52 -11.90 22.45
C ALA A 6 39.43 -10.97 21.65
N GLN A 7 40.64 -11.44 21.29
CA GLN A 7 41.62 -10.64 20.54
C GLN A 7 41.24 -10.35 19.08
N LYS A 8 40.29 -11.09 18.50
CA LYS A 8 39.85 -10.87 17.11
C LYS A 8 38.81 -9.75 16.96
N ARG A 9 38.30 -9.20 18.07
CA ARG A 9 37.30 -8.11 18.02
C ARG A 9 37.89 -6.71 17.99
N GLU A 10 39.18 -6.54 18.33
CA GLU A 10 39.79 -5.22 18.43
C GLU A 10 40.48 -4.76 17.14
N GLN A 11 40.63 -5.63 16.14
CA GLN A 11 41.24 -5.28 14.85
C GLN A 11 40.16 -5.14 13.76
N GLY A 12 39.40 -4.05 13.83
CA GLY A 12 38.36 -3.78 12.85
C GLY A 12 37.67 -2.42 12.99
N LYS A 13 38.37 -1.39 13.50
CA LYS A 13 37.87 -0.01 13.43
C LYS A 13 38.53 0.70 12.24
N ALA A 14 38.10 0.32 11.04
CA ALA A 14 38.27 1.15 9.86
C ALA A 14 37.18 2.23 9.88
N VAL A 15 37.59 3.48 9.69
CA VAL A 15 36.73 4.66 9.60
C VAL A 15 35.77 4.47 8.42
N PRO A 16 34.44 4.66 8.57
CA PRO A 16 33.51 4.45 7.47
C PRO A 16 33.70 5.56 6.42
N ALA A 17 33.96 5.16 5.18
CA ALA A 17 33.80 6.03 4.03
C ALA A 17 32.34 6.52 3.95
N PRO A 18 32.06 7.74 3.45
CA PRO A 18 30.69 8.22 3.34
C PRO A 18 29.87 7.27 2.45
N GLU A 19 28.98 6.52 3.10
CA GLU A 19 28.04 5.62 2.46
C GLU A 19 27.07 6.51 1.66
N VAL A 20 27.22 6.48 0.34
CA VAL A 20 26.29 7.13 -0.58
C VAL A 20 24.95 6.44 -0.35
N GLU A 21 24.02 7.11 0.33
CA GLU A 21 22.68 6.57 0.54
C GLU A 21 22.13 6.09 -0.80
N PRO A 22 21.69 4.82 -0.93
CA PRO A 22 21.10 4.38 -2.17
C PRO A 22 19.88 5.25 -2.42
N LYS A 23 19.95 6.09 -3.47
CA LYS A 23 18.80 6.87 -3.96
C LYS A 23 17.62 5.92 -4.04
N LYS A 24 16.66 6.05 -3.11
CA LYS A 24 15.40 5.29 -3.15
C LYS A 24 14.84 5.52 -4.53
N GLN A 25 14.89 4.48 -5.38
CA GLN A 25 14.26 4.51 -6.68
C GLN A 25 12.80 4.83 -6.40
N GLN A 26 12.38 6.05 -6.72
CA GLN A 26 10.98 6.44 -6.63
C GLN A 26 10.25 5.50 -7.57
N ARG A 27 9.56 4.50 -7.00
CA ARG A 27 8.71 3.61 -7.76
C ARG A 27 7.72 4.51 -8.50
N LYS A 28 7.69 4.40 -9.82
CA LYS A 28 6.67 5.07 -10.64
C LYS A 28 5.33 4.73 -10.02
N ALA A 29 4.59 5.74 -9.61
CA ALA A 29 3.28 5.54 -9.05
C ALA A 29 2.38 5.04 -10.20
N THR A 30 2.01 3.77 -10.16
CA THR A 30 1.23 3.10 -11.20
C THR A 30 -0.14 2.72 -10.64
N GLY A 31 -1.21 2.94 -11.40
CA GLY A 31 -2.58 2.55 -11.07
C GLY A 31 -3.48 3.70 -10.60
N LYS A 32 -4.70 3.38 -10.12
CA LYS A 32 -5.73 4.35 -9.71
C LYS A 32 -5.26 5.39 -8.68
N ARG A 33 -4.20 5.10 -7.91
CA ARG A 33 -3.62 6.01 -6.91
C ARG A 33 -2.85 7.18 -7.52
N SER A 34 -2.31 7.02 -8.72
CA SER A 34 -1.56 8.06 -9.42
C SER A 34 -2.35 8.75 -10.53
N ASP A 35 -3.56 8.29 -10.79
CA ASP A 35 -4.46 8.88 -11.77
C ASP A 35 -5.10 10.16 -11.20
N PRO A 36 -4.96 11.33 -11.86
CA PRO A 36 -5.51 12.59 -11.38
C PRO A 36 -7.05 12.63 -11.37
N ASN A 37 -7.73 11.70 -12.04
CA ASN A 37 -9.19 11.63 -12.08
C ASN A 37 -9.77 10.86 -10.89
N TYR A 38 -8.94 10.28 -10.01
CA TYR A 38 -9.38 9.51 -8.86
C TYR A 38 -8.98 10.18 -7.54
N VAL A 39 -9.93 10.18 -6.59
CA VAL A 39 -9.69 10.60 -5.21
C VAL A 39 -9.76 9.37 -4.31
N GLN A 40 -8.73 9.14 -3.48
CA GLN A 40 -8.73 8.04 -2.51
C GLN A 40 -9.66 8.38 -1.34
N VAL A 41 -10.71 7.59 -1.17
CA VAL A 41 -11.70 7.73 -0.07
C VAL A 41 -11.63 6.51 0.85
N GLY A 42 -11.75 6.73 2.16
CA GLY A 42 -11.82 5.67 3.17
C GLY A 42 -13.11 5.75 3.99
N ALA A 43 -13.76 4.61 4.22
CA ALA A 43 -14.98 4.52 5.04
C ALA A 43 -14.98 3.20 5.84
N TYR A 44 -15.64 3.23 6.99
CA TYR A 44 -15.86 2.03 7.80
C TYR A 44 -17.13 1.32 7.34
N ILE A 45 -17.03 0.01 7.11
CA ILE A 45 -18.18 -0.87 6.86
C ILE A 45 -18.08 -2.11 7.77
N PRO A 46 -19.21 -2.76 8.11
CA PRO A 46 -19.17 -3.99 8.88
C PRO A 46 -18.30 -5.07 8.21
N ILE A 47 -17.50 -5.77 9.02
CA ILE A 47 -16.55 -6.79 8.53
C ILE A 47 -17.27 -7.87 7.72
N GLU A 48 -18.43 -8.32 8.20
CA GLU A 48 -19.21 -9.35 7.52
C GLU A 48 -19.80 -8.86 6.19
N LEU A 49 -20.13 -7.58 6.08
CA LEU A 49 -20.56 -6.98 4.82
C LEU A 49 -19.39 -6.97 3.82
N ASN A 50 -18.21 -6.48 4.23
CA ASN A 50 -17.02 -6.48 3.39
C ASN A 50 -16.66 -7.88 2.87
N LYS A 51 -16.72 -8.91 3.73
CA LYS A 51 -16.46 -10.31 3.33
C LYS A 51 -17.46 -10.83 2.29
N ARG A 52 -18.75 -10.48 2.42
CA ARG A 52 -19.78 -10.89 1.46
C ARG A 52 -19.62 -10.17 0.13
N VAL A 53 -19.33 -8.87 0.16
CA VAL A 53 -19.06 -8.06 -1.04
C VAL A 53 -17.87 -8.63 -1.81
N LYS A 54 -16.74 -8.84 -1.14
CA LYS A 54 -15.54 -9.40 -1.77
C LYS A 54 -15.81 -10.76 -2.41
N ARG A 55 -16.55 -11.66 -1.72
CA ARG A 55 -16.93 -12.96 -2.28
C ARG A 55 -17.74 -12.83 -3.57
N ARG A 56 -18.74 -11.93 -3.59
CA ARG A 56 -19.55 -11.69 -4.78
C ARG A 56 -18.75 -11.08 -5.94
N LEU A 57 -17.73 -10.28 -5.63
CA LEU A 57 -16.88 -9.67 -6.64
C LEU A 57 -15.90 -10.66 -7.27
N VAL A 58 -15.61 -11.82 -6.66
CA VAL A 58 -14.71 -12.83 -7.24
C VAL A 58 -15.22 -13.33 -8.59
N ASP A 59 -16.53 -13.43 -8.75
CA ASP A 59 -17.18 -13.93 -9.97
C ASP A 59 -17.40 -12.82 -11.02
N THR A 60 -16.88 -11.61 -10.77
CA THR A 60 -17.08 -10.43 -11.64
C THR A 60 -15.75 -9.81 -12.03
N ASP A 61 -15.67 -9.23 -13.23
CA ASP A 61 -14.50 -8.43 -13.66
C ASP A 61 -14.42 -7.05 -12.99
N LYS A 62 -15.30 -6.75 -12.02
CA LYS A 62 -15.38 -5.46 -11.33
C LYS A 62 -14.50 -5.44 -10.09
N ASP A 63 -13.82 -4.32 -9.86
CA ASP A 63 -13.13 -4.09 -8.60
C ASP A 63 -14.01 -3.38 -7.56
N PHE A 64 -13.53 -3.35 -6.31
CA PHE A 64 -14.25 -2.72 -5.22
C PHE A 64 -14.45 -1.21 -5.42
N SER A 65 -13.50 -0.54 -6.09
CA SER A 65 -13.58 0.90 -6.32
C SER A 65 -14.67 1.23 -7.33
N GLU A 66 -14.84 0.40 -8.36
CA GLU A 66 -15.90 0.49 -9.35
C GLU A 66 -17.29 0.27 -8.73
N LEU A 67 -17.42 -0.76 -7.89
CA LEU A 67 -18.66 -0.99 -7.14
C LEU A 67 -19.03 0.23 -6.29
N VAL A 68 -18.07 0.79 -5.54
CA VAL A 68 -18.33 1.97 -4.71
C VAL A 68 -18.66 3.19 -5.56
N ALA A 69 -17.98 3.39 -6.69
CA ALA A 69 -18.25 4.50 -7.60
C ALA A 69 -19.69 4.42 -8.16
N GLU A 70 -20.13 3.25 -8.63
CA GLU A 70 -21.50 3.04 -9.12
C GLU A 70 -22.56 3.33 -8.04
N LEU A 71 -22.34 2.85 -6.81
CA LEU A 71 -23.26 3.09 -5.70
C LEU A 71 -23.36 4.57 -5.31
N LEU A 72 -22.23 5.28 -5.33
CA LEU A 72 -22.19 6.72 -5.03
C LEU A 72 -22.83 7.54 -6.15
N ASP A 73 -22.59 7.20 -7.41
CA ASP A 73 -23.21 7.87 -8.56
C ASP A 73 -24.74 7.69 -8.56
N GLN A 74 -25.21 6.46 -8.33
CA GLN A 74 -26.65 6.18 -8.16
C GLN A 74 -27.26 6.97 -7.01
N TRP A 75 -26.55 7.08 -5.88
CA TRP A 75 -27.00 7.88 -4.75
C TRP A 75 -27.09 9.37 -5.12
N VAL A 76 -26.08 9.93 -5.80
CA VAL A 76 -26.12 11.33 -6.25
C VAL A 76 -27.31 11.56 -7.18
N GLN A 77 -27.50 10.72 -8.19
CA GLN A 77 -28.63 10.83 -9.13
C GLN A 77 -30.00 10.73 -8.46
N SER A 78 -30.11 9.91 -7.41
CA SER A 78 -31.38 9.75 -6.66
C SER A 78 -31.68 10.94 -5.74
N ASN A 79 -30.69 11.79 -5.45
CA ASN A 79 -30.81 12.94 -4.56
C ASN A 79 -30.55 14.27 -5.31
N GLN A 80 -30.68 14.28 -6.63
CA GLN A 80 -30.75 15.51 -7.42
C GLN A 80 -32.20 16.01 -7.41
N ASP A 81 -32.44 17.11 -6.71
CA ASP A 81 -33.68 17.91 -6.75
C ASP A 81 -33.92 18.55 -8.13
#